data_AF-Q07ZS8-F1
#
_entry.id   AF-Q07ZS8-F1
#
_cell.length_a   1.000
_cell.length_b   1.000
_cell.length_c   1.000
_cell.angle_alpha   90.00
_cell.angle_beta   90.00
_cell.angle_gamma   90.00
#
_symmetry.space_group_name_H-M   'P 1'
#
loop_
_entity.id
_entity.type
_entity.pdbx_description
1 polymer ?
#
loop_
_entity_poly.entity_id
_entity_poly.type
_entity_poly.pdbx_seq_one_letter_code
_entity_poly.pdbx_strand_id
1 'polypeptide(L)'
;MSKSQIKEALRRQSLEWYLTKSDSNYFTAPELFSPLYRVLYEHLLRGEEPPYYVTDFDKETTANLHQCRTSFDRYLVALFPSRYEASNSLELRSTELKEGELLEYLHSTYAKATSDRDSYNTDREIKYILDLLPITEDKVEWLKKKAKSQLYKLLVLSYKLSIINPRWRELIRYVEPERMHKASMDNVVDFNMLDDTKARENSALVKMFYFEIDQGKGDGDATQSRRIMILPFAFDCLFKAVQLTAYMQFYLGQNLVQIEEKLKSFSTRFDSILHGLSKQTLSYKNHNQELADLIQTTVLKNIYTNGLLARKCFEHNIDYCEVKIANNGNWIINTQDTLNIPRLIESELNLPSGTFDPRWVALAETLAKIVLKSDRIAPEEYHVIRNLCCILVTHLKEQGKVNLKSNITGKKHNDFSVMKELVRVHDWLQKNDPNVENKHHLSLMRPTTVHFLTYAVGQLMWSMDCGQHSEQSNLSDSDYVQFSTTVFDTVFELIIKLRSVDHVTCLSAVEYMCKEIYGVHFDLDQRFLASLGDKLVLQKHIERAQIVWDPLKNL
;
A
#
# COMPACT_ATOMS: atom_id res chain seq x y z
N MET A 1 30.41 18.53 4.13
CA MET A 1 29.38 18.87 3.11
C MET A 1 28.44 19.92 3.68
N SER A 2 27.89 20.81 2.86
CA SER A 2 26.85 21.76 3.30
C SER A 2 25.50 21.05 3.50
N LYS A 3 24.61 21.62 4.32
CA LYS A 3 23.25 21.09 4.54
C LYS A 3 22.46 20.89 3.24
N SER A 4 22.64 21.79 2.26
CA SER A 4 21.99 21.67 0.95
C SER A 4 22.54 20.48 0.14
N GLN A 5 23.85 20.23 0.19
CA GLN A 5 24.46 19.09 -0.48
C GLN A 5 24.01 17.77 0.14
N ILE A 6 23.93 17.72 1.47
CA ILE A 6 23.43 16.55 2.20
C ILE A 6 21.97 16.27 1.83
N LYS A 7 21.12 17.31 1.81
CA LYS A 7 19.72 17.16 1.40
C LYS A 7 19.59 16.59 -0.01
N GLU A 8 20.33 17.11 -0.97
CA GLU A 8 20.23 16.65 -2.35
C GLU A 8 20.79 15.23 -2.52
N ALA A 9 21.89 14.91 -1.84
CA ALA A 9 22.43 13.54 -1.81
C ALA A 9 21.41 12.54 -1.23
N LEU A 10 20.77 12.87 -0.11
CA LEU A 10 19.74 12.03 0.52
C LEU A 10 18.48 11.89 -0.35
N ARG A 11 18.07 12.96 -1.06
CA ARG A 11 16.94 12.90 -1.99
C ARG A 11 17.23 11.97 -3.16
N ARG A 12 18.41 12.10 -3.75
CA ARG A 12 18.85 11.23 -4.83
C ARG A 12 18.94 9.77 -4.36
N GLN A 13 19.60 9.53 -3.22
CA GLN A 13 19.70 8.21 -2.62
C GLN A 13 18.32 7.58 -2.37
N SER A 14 17.36 8.33 -1.80
CA SER A 14 16.03 7.77 -1.50
C SER A 14 15.27 7.37 -2.77
N LEU A 15 15.36 8.16 -3.83
CA LEU A 15 14.77 7.85 -5.13
C LEU A 15 15.48 6.67 -5.81
N GLU A 16 16.81 6.68 -5.88
CA GLU A 16 17.65 5.68 -6.55
C GLU A 16 17.71 4.34 -5.82
N TRP A 17 17.49 4.29 -4.51
CA TRP A 17 17.56 3.05 -3.76
C TRP A 17 16.18 2.45 -3.50
N TYR A 18 15.13 3.28 -3.34
CA TYR A 18 13.82 2.80 -2.87
C TYR A 18 12.66 2.96 -3.86
N LEU A 19 12.86 3.61 -5.01
CA LEU A 19 11.85 3.68 -6.08
C LEU A 19 12.27 3.04 -7.41
N THR A 20 13.51 2.59 -7.52
CA THR A 20 14.04 2.09 -8.79
C THR A 20 13.32 0.81 -9.18
N LYS A 21 12.72 0.85 -10.36
CA LYS A 21 12.25 -0.35 -11.06
C LYS A 21 13.42 -0.93 -11.82
N SER A 22 13.70 -2.20 -11.57
CA SER A 22 14.27 -3.08 -12.57
C SER A 22 13.14 -4.01 -13.00
N ASP A 23 12.92 -4.15 -14.32
CA ASP A 23 12.19 -5.30 -14.85
C ASP A 23 13.06 -6.52 -14.55
N SER A 24 12.81 -7.11 -13.38
CA SER A 24 13.65 -8.14 -12.82
C SER A 24 13.04 -9.50 -13.10
N ASN A 25 13.69 -10.26 -13.98
CA ASN A 25 13.33 -11.66 -14.23
C ASN A 25 13.47 -12.54 -12.96
N TYR A 26 14.19 -12.06 -11.95
CA TYR A 26 14.52 -12.79 -10.73
C TYR A 26 13.50 -12.55 -9.59
N PHE A 27 12.80 -11.40 -9.59
CA PHE A 27 11.83 -11.02 -8.57
C PHE A 27 10.45 -10.82 -9.19
N THR A 28 9.58 -11.83 -9.04
CA THR A 28 8.22 -11.85 -9.57
C THR A 28 7.18 -11.17 -8.67
N ALA A 29 7.54 -10.91 -7.41
CA ALA A 29 6.79 -10.06 -6.47
C ALA A 29 7.76 -9.09 -5.76
N PRO A 30 8.35 -8.12 -6.49
CA PRO A 30 9.40 -7.23 -5.98
C PRO A 30 8.92 -6.31 -4.83
N GLU A 31 7.62 -6.08 -4.69
CA GLU A 31 6.98 -5.33 -3.61
C GLU A 31 7.20 -5.97 -2.24
N LEU A 32 7.47 -7.27 -2.20
CA LEU A 32 7.66 -8.04 -0.96
C LEU A 32 9.05 -7.93 -0.39
N PHE A 33 10.02 -7.54 -1.21
CA PHE A 33 11.42 -7.54 -0.82
C PHE A 33 11.90 -6.10 -0.70
N SER A 34 12.75 -5.86 0.31
CA SER A 34 13.50 -4.62 0.41
C SER A 34 14.14 -4.29 -0.94
N PRO A 35 14.01 -3.05 -1.46
CA PRO A 35 14.66 -2.65 -2.69
C PRO A 35 16.17 -2.91 -2.70
N LEU A 36 16.84 -2.73 -1.56
CA LEU A 36 18.27 -3.03 -1.41
C LEU A 36 18.56 -4.54 -1.48
N TYR A 37 17.66 -5.38 -0.96
CA TYR A 37 17.76 -6.83 -1.11
C TYR A 37 17.66 -7.22 -2.57
N ARG A 38 16.72 -6.63 -3.31
CA ARG A 38 16.57 -6.88 -4.76
C ARG A 38 17.82 -6.47 -5.52
N VAL A 39 18.33 -5.27 -5.27
CA VAL A 39 19.57 -4.77 -5.87
C VAL A 39 20.73 -5.73 -5.64
N LEU A 40 20.96 -6.18 -4.41
CA LEU A 40 22.03 -7.12 -4.09
C LEU A 40 21.93 -8.39 -4.95
N TYR A 41 20.80 -9.10 -4.85
CA TYR A 41 20.70 -10.41 -5.49
C TYR A 41 20.54 -10.34 -7.01
N GLU A 42 20.02 -9.25 -7.57
CA GLU A 42 20.01 -9.04 -9.02
C GLU A 42 21.42 -8.98 -9.61
N HIS A 43 22.36 -8.30 -8.95
CA HIS A 43 23.74 -8.22 -9.40
C HIS A 43 24.48 -9.55 -9.19
N LEU A 44 24.32 -10.16 -8.01
CA LEU A 44 24.94 -11.46 -7.72
C LEU A 44 24.48 -12.56 -8.69
N LEU A 45 23.20 -12.57 -9.06
CA LEU A 45 22.64 -13.51 -10.04
C LEU A 45 23.16 -13.29 -11.47
N ARG A 46 23.67 -12.09 -11.77
CA ARG A 46 24.33 -11.76 -13.04
C ARG A 46 25.85 -11.98 -13.00
N GLY A 47 26.40 -12.40 -11.85
CA GLY A 47 27.85 -12.49 -11.64
C GLY A 47 28.53 -11.13 -11.53
N GLU A 48 27.79 -10.08 -11.19
CA GLU A 48 28.28 -8.71 -11.02
C GLU A 48 28.48 -8.40 -9.52
N GLU A 49 29.40 -7.49 -9.21
CA GLU A 49 29.50 -6.93 -7.86
C GLU A 49 28.30 -6.03 -7.58
N PRO A 50 27.73 -6.07 -6.36
CA PRO A 50 26.59 -5.23 -6.03
C PRO A 50 26.99 -3.75 -5.98
N PRO A 51 26.09 -2.81 -6.30
CA PRO A 51 26.43 -1.39 -6.36
C PRO A 51 26.50 -0.75 -4.96
N TYR A 52 26.90 0.53 -4.93
CA TYR A 52 26.77 1.47 -3.81
C TYR A 52 27.65 1.26 -2.56
N TYR A 53 28.48 0.21 -2.51
CA TYR A 53 29.39 -0.02 -1.38
C TYR A 53 30.81 0.53 -1.63
N VAL A 54 31.58 0.71 -0.56
CA VAL A 54 32.97 1.17 -0.60
C VAL A 54 33.91 -0.04 -0.71
N THR A 55 34.90 0.00 -1.60
CA THR A 55 35.85 -1.12 -1.76
C THR A 55 36.89 -1.20 -0.65
N ASP A 56 37.27 -0.07 -0.05
CA ASP A 56 38.25 0.02 1.03
C ASP A 56 37.57 0.29 2.37
N PHE A 57 37.46 -0.74 3.21
CA PHE A 57 36.84 -0.64 4.52
C PHE A 57 37.85 -0.28 5.62
N ASP A 58 37.45 0.58 6.56
CA ASP A 58 38.23 0.77 7.78
C ASP A 58 38.17 -0.48 8.68
N LYS A 59 39.01 -0.47 9.73
CA LYS A 59 39.11 -1.61 10.67
C LYS A 59 37.79 -1.91 11.37
N GLU A 60 37.01 -0.89 11.68
CA GLU A 60 35.74 -1.04 12.38
C GLU A 60 34.67 -1.65 11.48
N THR A 61 34.56 -1.17 10.24
CA THR A 61 33.64 -1.70 9.24
C THR A 61 33.97 -3.14 8.90
N THR A 62 35.26 -3.46 8.75
CA THR A 62 35.73 -4.85 8.58
C THR A 62 35.31 -5.74 9.74
N ALA A 63 35.50 -5.28 10.99
CA ALA A 63 35.08 -6.01 12.18
C ALA A 63 33.55 -6.17 12.28
N ASN A 64 32.78 -5.20 11.79
CA ASN A 64 31.32 -5.29 11.72
C ASN A 64 30.87 -6.31 10.65
N LEU A 65 31.50 -6.30 9.46
CA LEU A 65 31.22 -7.26 8.38
C LEU A 65 31.44 -8.71 8.81
N HIS A 66 32.48 -8.98 9.61
CA HIS A 66 32.72 -10.31 10.18
C HIS A 66 31.64 -10.77 11.19
N GLN A 67 30.91 -9.84 11.82
CA GLN A 67 29.81 -10.18 12.74
C GLN A 67 28.52 -10.55 12.01
N CYS A 68 28.38 -10.15 10.74
CA CYS A 68 27.20 -10.39 9.93
C CYS A 68 27.11 -11.87 9.49
N ARG A 69 25.90 -12.43 9.59
CA ARG A 69 25.63 -13.84 9.25
C ARG A 69 25.22 -14.03 7.80
N THR A 70 24.47 -13.08 7.23
CA THR A 70 23.92 -13.19 5.88
C THR A 70 24.62 -12.26 4.89
N SER A 71 24.55 -12.59 3.59
CA SER A 71 25.01 -11.73 2.50
C SER A 71 24.35 -10.36 2.53
N PHE A 72 23.05 -10.32 2.86
CA PHE A 72 22.30 -9.07 2.93
C PHE A 72 22.73 -8.21 4.12
N ASP A 73 22.99 -8.80 5.30
CA ASP A 73 23.53 -8.07 6.44
C ASP A 73 24.90 -7.46 6.14
N ARG A 74 25.78 -8.21 5.48
CA ARG A 74 27.09 -7.69 5.04
C ARG A 74 26.90 -6.52 4.08
N TYR A 75 25.95 -6.63 3.16
CA TYR A 75 25.70 -5.59 2.17
C TYR A 75 25.20 -4.32 2.85
N LEU A 76 24.26 -4.47 3.78
CA LEU A 76 23.76 -3.37 4.59
C LEU A 76 24.84 -2.70 5.44
N VAL A 77 25.74 -3.47 6.09
CA VAL A 77 26.89 -2.88 6.81
C VAL A 77 27.84 -2.18 5.86
N ALA A 78 28.05 -2.69 4.65
CA ALA A 78 28.90 -2.05 3.65
C ALA A 78 28.30 -0.73 3.12
N LEU A 79 26.98 -0.64 2.99
CA LEU A 79 26.25 0.58 2.61
C LEU A 79 26.13 1.58 3.76
N PHE A 80 25.99 1.09 4.98
CA PHE A 80 25.75 1.87 6.18
C PHE A 80 26.76 1.48 7.28
N PRO A 81 28.03 1.92 7.18
CA PRO A 81 29.09 1.47 8.09
C PRO A 81 28.83 1.76 9.57
N SER A 82 28.15 2.88 9.86
CA SER A 82 27.77 3.28 11.22
C SER A 82 26.60 2.43 11.74
N ARG A 83 26.73 1.94 12.98
CA ARG A 83 25.65 1.22 13.68
C ARG A 83 24.47 2.13 14.06
N TYR A 84 24.61 3.45 13.95
CA TYR A 84 23.51 4.40 14.15
C TYR A 84 22.51 4.41 13.00
N GLU A 85 22.89 3.98 11.81
CA GLU A 85 21.95 3.87 10.71
C GLU A 85 20.94 2.75 11.00
N ALA A 86 19.65 3.05 10.82
CA ALA A 86 18.60 2.07 11.01
C ALA A 86 18.81 0.85 10.11
N SER A 87 19.32 1.09 8.89
CA SER A 87 19.62 0.06 7.92
C SER A 87 20.83 -0.84 8.25
N ASN A 88 21.60 -0.55 9.31
CA ASN A 88 22.68 -1.44 9.74
C ASN A 88 22.13 -2.52 10.67
N SER A 89 22.41 -3.80 10.41
CA SER A 89 21.75 -4.90 11.12
C SER A 89 22.30 -5.17 12.52
N LEU A 90 23.42 -4.53 12.88
CA LEU A 90 24.04 -4.71 14.19
C LEU A 90 23.51 -3.71 15.21
N GLU A 91 23.22 -4.16 16.42
CA GLU A 91 22.82 -3.27 17.52
C GLU A 91 23.94 -2.30 17.93
N LEU A 92 23.54 -1.14 18.45
CA LEU A 92 24.46 -0.18 19.07
C LEU A 92 25.12 -0.81 20.29
N ARG A 93 26.43 -0.61 20.40
CA ARG A 93 27.22 -1.00 21.57
C ARG A 93 26.84 -0.13 22.76
N SER A 94 27.09 -0.63 23.97
CA SER A 94 26.74 0.09 25.20
C SER A 94 27.36 1.50 25.29
N THR A 95 28.53 1.72 24.67
CA THR A 95 29.18 3.03 24.59
C THR A 95 28.41 4.03 23.72
N GLU A 96 27.78 3.57 22.65
CA GLU A 96 27.01 4.36 21.67
C GLU A 96 25.59 4.70 22.19
N LEU A 97 25.14 4.04 23.27
CA LEU A 97 23.83 4.27 23.91
C LEU A 97 23.79 5.52 24.79
N LYS A 98 24.62 6.53 24.50
CA LYS A 98 24.66 7.83 25.19
C LYS A 98 24.16 8.92 24.27
N GLU A 99 23.42 9.87 24.82
CA GLU A 99 22.84 10.97 24.03
C GLU A 99 23.91 11.85 23.37
N GLY A 100 25.01 12.13 24.06
CA GLY A 100 26.12 12.90 23.51
C GLY A 100 26.70 12.30 22.23
N GLU A 101 26.89 10.98 22.20
CA GLU A 101 27.42 10.24 21.05
C GLU A 101 26.44 10.28 19.85
N LEU A 102 25.13 10.13 20.13
CA LEU A 102 24.09 10.29 19.11
C LEU A 102 24.11 11.70 18.51
N LEU A 103 24.19 12.73 19.35
CA LEU A 103 24.21 14.12 18.89
C LEU A 103 25.47 14.45 18.08
N GLU A 104 26.61 13.91 18.49
CA GLU A 104 27.88 14.03 17.76
C GLU A 104 27.77 13.38 16.38
N TYR A 105 27.22 12.16 16.31
CA TYR A 105 26.96 11.46 15.04
C TYR A 105 26.04 12.25 14.10
N LEU A 106 24.92 12.77 14.62
CA LEU A 106 23.99 13.58 13.83
C LEU A 106 24.65 14.87 13.31
N HIS A 107 25.49 15.51 14.13
CA HIS A 107 26.21 16.71 13.73
C HIS A 107 27.26 16.42 12.66
N SER A 108 28.10 15.41 12.86
CA SER A 108 29.21 15.07 11.95
C SER A 108 28.72 14.53 10.61
N THR A 109 27.66 13.71 10.62
CA THR A 109 27.15 13.02 9.43
C THR A 109 26.17 13.89 8.64
N TYR A 110 25.25 14.57 9.33
CA TYR A 110 24.11 15.24 8.70
C TYR A 110 24.14 16.78 8.81
N ALA A 111 25.27 17.34 9.26
CA ALA A 111 25.52 18.79 9.38
C ALA A 111 24.37 19.55 10.04
N LYS A 112 24.05 19.15 11.29
CA LYS A 112 23.19 19.96 12.15
C LYS A 112 23.81 21.36 12.24
N ALA A 113 23.11 22.36 11.72
CA ALA A 113 23.59 23.74 11.75
C ALA A 113 23.64 24.21 13.22
N THR A 114 24.86 24.51 13.66
CA THR A 114 25.34 25.14 14.90
C THR A 114 25.51 24.27 16.17
N SER A 115 26.63 24.56 16.83
CA SER A 115 27.13 24.06 18.11
C SER A 115 26.38 24.58 19.34
N ASP A 116 25.22 25.23 19.15
CA ASP A 116 24.33 25.53 20.27
C ASP A 116 23.60 24.25 20.68
N ARG A 117 23.88 23.82 21.92
CA ARG A 117 23.29 22.65 22.60
C ARG A 117 21.75 22.64 22.57
N ASP A 118 21.08 23.76 22.25
CA ASP A 118 19.64 23.93 22.38
C ASP A 118 18.77 23.53 21.15
N SER A 119 19.35 23.01 20.07
CA SER A 119 18.60 22.90 18.79
C SER A 119 17.99 21.53 18.45
N TYR A 120 18.34 20.44 19.16
CA TYR A 120 17.71 19.11 18.95
C TYR A 120 17.37 18.49 20.30
N ASN A 121 16.08 18.36 20.58
CA ASN A 121 15.58 17.81 21.82
C ASN A 121 15.27 16.32 21.61
N THR A 122 16.18 15.46 22.06
CA THR A 122 16.09 14.00 21.90
C THR A 122 14.79 13.46 22.51
N ASP A 123 14.41 13.91 23.70
CA ASP A 123 13.18 13.47 24.37
C ASP A 123 11.93 13.83 23.58
N ARG A 124 11.88 15.02 22.99
CA ARG A 124 10.78 15.47 22.13
C ARG A 124 10.69 14.62 20.87
N GLU A 125 11.81 14.25 20.27
CA GLU A 125 11.83 13.42 19.07
C GLU A 125 11.49 11.95 19.38
N ILE A 126 11.93 11.42 20.52
CA ILE A 126 11.50 10.11 21.02
C ILE A 126 9.98 10.12 21.22
N LYS A 127 9.46 11.16 21.87
CA LYS A 127 8.02 11.33 22.05
C LYS A 127 7.31 11.33 20.70
N TYR A 128 7.79 12.09 19.71
CA TYR A 128 7.15 12.12 18.38
C TYR A 128 7.16 10.77 17.65
N ILE A 129 8.20 9.96 17.80
CA ILE A 129 8.25 8.62 17.20
C ILE A 129 7.26 7.70 17.91
N LEU A 130 7.23 7.72 19.24
CA LEU A 130 6.37 6.83 20.03
C LEU A 130 4.90 7.27 20.02
N ASP A 131 4.60 8.56 19.82
CA ASP A 131 3.25 9.11 19.62
C ASP A 131 2.59 8.58 18.32
N LEU A 132 3.35 7.94 17.42
CA LEU A 132 2.78 7.21 16.29
C LEU A 132 2.08 5.92 16.72
N LEU A 133 2.54 5.31 17.82
CA LEU A 133 2.14 4.00 18.28
C LEU A 133 0.86 4.08 19.13
N PRO A 134 -0.15 3.24 18.87
CA PRO A 134 -1.37 3.15 19.68
C PRO A 134 -1.14 2.30 20.95
N ILE A 135 -0.20 2.73 21.80
CA ILE A 135 0.23 2.02 23.02
C ILE A 135 0.05 2.86 24.28
N THR A 136 0.04 2.20 25.44
CA THR A 136 -0.09 2.85 26.75
C THR A 136 1.18 3.61 27.15
N GLU A 137 1.05 4.59 28.05
CA GLU A 137 2.20 5.33 28.61
C GLU A 137 3.21 4.40 29.30
N ASP A 138 2.74 3.38 30.01
CA ASP A 138 3.62 2.36 30.62
C ASP A 138 4.47 1.64 29.58
N LYS A 139 3.88 1.30 28.43
CA LYS A 139 4.61 0.64 27.33
C LYS A 139 5.64 1.58 26.71
N VAL A 140 5.32 2.86 26.57
CA VAL A 140 6.26 3.91 26.12
C VAL A 140 7.48 3.96 27.05
N GLU A 141 7.28 4.10 28.35
CA GLU A 141 8.37 4.19 29.33
C GLU A 141 9.21 2.91 29.39
N TRP A 142 8.56 1.76 29.21
CA TRP A 142 9.25 0.48 29.12
C TRP A 142 10.14 0.36 27.88
N LEU A 143 9.63 0.74 26.69
CA LEU A 143 10.38 0.73 25.44
C LEU A 143 11.57 1.71 25.48
N LYS A 144 11.39 2.90 26.06
CA LYS A 144 12.49 3.86 26.29
C LYS A 144 13.68 3.25 27.03
N LYS A 145 13.41 2.37 28.00
CA LYS A 145 14.44 1.73 28.82
C LYS A 145 15.04 0.50 28.14
N LYS A 146 14.20 -0.30 27.48
CA LYS A 146 14.57 -1.64 26.99
C LYS A 146 15.00 -1.71 25.53
N ALA A 147 14.57 -0.76 24.70
CA ALA A 147 14.80 -0.75 23.25
C ALA A 147 15.68 0.44 22.80
N LYS A 148 16.63 0.86 23.64
CA LYS A 148 17.39 2.11 23.45
C LYS A 148 18.20 2.13 22.15
N SER A 149 18.77 0.98 21.74
CA SER A 149 19.49 0.87 20.46
C SER A 149 18.58 1.19 19.28
N GLN A 150 17.40 0.55 19.24
CA GLN A 150 16.44 0.78 18.16
C GLN A 150 15.88 2.20 18.18
N LEU A 151 15.65 2.78 19.37
CA LEU A 151 15.20 4.18 19.47
C LEU A 151 16.21 5.15 18.84
N TYR A 152 17.50 4.99 19.12
CA TYR A 152 18.53 5.87 18.56
C TYR A 152 18.66 5.71 17.04
N LYS A 153 18.56 4.48 16.53
CA LYS A 153 18.46 4.22 15.09
C LYS A 153 17.24 4.88 14.45
N LEU A 154 16.08 4.77 15.08
CA LEU A 154 14.84 5.41 14.62
C LEU A 154 14.95 6.94 14.64
N LEU A 155 15.62 7.52 15.64
CA LEU A 155 15.89 8.97 15.69
C LEU A 155 16.76 9.42 14.51
N VAL A 156 17.81 8.67 14.19
CA VAL A 156 18.69 8.95 13.05
C VAL A 156 17.91 8.87 11.75
N LEU A 157 17.13 7.81 11.54
CA LEU A 157 16.27 7.66 10.36
C LEU A 157 15.25 8.80 10.27
N SER A 158 14.60 9.13 11.39
CA SER A 158 13.63 10.23 11.49
C SER A 158 14.26 11.58 11.15
N TYR A 159 15.50 11.82 11.61
CA TYR A 159 16.27 13.02 11.28
C TYR A 159 16.60 13.07 9.78
N LYS A 160 17.14 11.97 9.24
CA LYS A 160 17.47 11.78 7.83
C LYS A 160 16.29 12.08 6.91
N LEU A 161 15.11 11.53 7.21
CA LEU A 161 13.88 11.78 6.44
C LEU A 161 13.39 13.24 6.57
N SER A 162 13.56 13.85 7.74
CA SER A 162 13.16 15.25 7.99
C SER A 162 14.01 16.27 7.24
N ILE A 163 15.26 15.94 6.91
CA ILE A 163 16.11 16.75 6.02
C ILE A 163 15.50 16.82 4.60
N ILE A 164 15.01 15.68 4.11
CA ILE A 164 14.38 15.59 2.79
C ILE A 164 13.03 16.31 2.79
N ASN A 165 12.12 15.89 3.68
CA ASN A 165 10.77 16.41 3.80
C ASN A 165 10.39 16.53 5.29
N PRO A 166 10.33 17.75 5.87
CA PRO A 166 9.97 17.95 7.28
C PRO A 166 8.58 17.43 7.67
N ARG A 167 7.69 17.20 6.69
CA ARG A 167 6.33 16.71 6.89
C ARG A 167 6.18 15.21 6.60
N TRP A 168 7.28 14.47 6.44
CA TRP A 168 7.23 13.03 6.09
C TRP A 168 6.40 12.21 7.08
N ARG A 169 6.39 12.56 8.38
CA ARG A 169 5.60 11.88 9.42
C ARG A 169 4.10 11.94 9.15
N GLU A 170 3.61 12.99 8.48
CA GLU A 170 2.20 13.09 8.10
C GLU A 170 1.80 12.03 7.08
N LEU A 171 2.75 11.44 6.36
CA LEU A 171 2.49 10.37 5.37
C LEU A 171 2.17 9.02 6.06
N ILE A 172 2.68 8.80 7.27
CA ILE A 172 2.58 7.51 7.99
C ILE A 172 1.74 7.61 9.28
N ARG A 173 1.37 8.82 9.70
CA ARG A 173 0.55 9.04 10.88
C ARG A 173 -0.90 8.69 10.57
N TYR A 174 -1.57 8.06 11.53
CA TYR A 174 -3.01 7.86 11.49
C TYR A 174 -3.75 9.18 11.30
N VAL A 175 -4.64 9.24 10.31
CA VAL A 175 -5.55 10.35 10.08
C VAL A 175 -6.89 10.00 10.72
N GLU A 176 -7.26 10.78 11.74
CA GLU A 176 -8.56 10.66 12.39
C GLU A 176 -9.70 10.92 11.38
N PRO A 177 -10.86 10.23 11.48
CA PRO A 177 -11.97 10.38 10.53
C PRO A 177 -12.42 11.82 10.30
N GLU A 178 -12.43 12.67 11.33
CA GLU A 178 -12.83 14.08 11.24
C GLU A 178 -11.87 14.91 10.36
N ARG A 179 -10.68 14.36 10.06
CA ARG A 179 -9.64 14.96 9.24
C ARG A 179 -9.45 14.24 7.91
N MET A 180 -10.46 13.50 7.44
CA MET A 180 -10.44 12.75 6.18
C MET A 180 -9.97 13.55 4.95
N HIS A 181 -10.21 14.86 4.91
CA HIS A 181 -9.72 15.74 3.84
C HIS A 181 -8.18 15.81 3.72
N LYS A 182 -7.43 15.38 4.77
CA LYS A 182 -5.97 15.31 4.77
C LYS A 182 -5.44 13.98 4.22
N ALA A 183 -6.29 12.97 4.11
CA ALA A 183 -5.90 11.69 3.55
C ALA A 183 -5.80 11.78 2.02
N SER A 184 -4.91 10.98 1.43
CA SER A 184 -4.72 10.94 -0.02
C SER A 184 -4.31 9.54 -0.46
N MET A 185 -4.96 9.05 -1.52
CA MET A 185 -4.59 7.79 -2.19
C MET A 185 -3.29 7.92 -2.98
N ASP A 186 -2.88 9.14 -3.35
CA ASP A 186 -1.75 9.39 -4.25
C ASP A 186 -0.44 9.67 -3.49
N ASN A 187 -0.47 9.74 -2.15
CA ASN A 187 0.72 10.04 -1.34
C ASN A 187 1.72 8.88 -1.32
N VAL A 188 1.21 7.65 -1.22
CA VAL A 188 2.02 6.43 -1.20
C VAL A 188 1.54 5.57 -2.36
N VAL A 189 2.36 5.51 -3.39
CA VAL A 189 2.08 4.79 -4.61
C VAL A 189 3.11 3.71 -4.83
N ASP A 190 2.63 2.47 -4.93
CA ASP A 190 3.49 1.36 -5.23
C ASP A 190 3.93 1.37 -6.68
N PHE A 191 5.24 1.44 -6.89
CA PHE A 191 5.89 1.26 -8.19
C PHE A 191 5.30 2.18 -9.26
N ASN A 192 4.88 3.41 -8.94
CA ASN A 192 4.20 4.20 -9.96
C ASN A 192 5.18 4.77 -10.99
N MET A 193 4.91 4.49 -12.27
CA MET A 193 5.52 5.18 -13.42
C MET A 193 4.85 6.56 -13.64
N LEU A 194 4.30 7.17 -12.59
CA LEU A 194 3.65 8.48 -12.70
C LEU A 194 4.66 9.57 -12.97
N ASP A 195 4.23 10.53 -13.76
CA ASP A 195 4.93 11.78 -13.98
C ASP A 195 4.92 12.70 -12.74
N ASP A 196 4.30 12.27 -11.62
CA ASP A 196 4.22 13.07 -10.40
C ASP A 196 5.45 12.87 -9.50
N THR A 197 6.42 13.77 -9.65
CA THR A 197 7.68 13.76 -8.89
C THR A 197 7.48 13.83 -7.38
N LYS A 198 6.41 14.50 -6.89
CA LYS A 198 6.19 14.63 -5.45
C LYS A 198 5.57 13.38 -4.84
N ALA A 199 4.62 12.76 -5.52
CA ALA A 199 4.08 11.45 -5.11
C ALA A 199 5.19 10.39 -5.07
N ARG A 200 6.09 10.42 -6.07
CA ARG A 200 7.29 9.57 -6.10
C ARG A 200 8.15 9.83 -4.86
N GLU A 201 8.57 11.06 -4.62
CA GLU A 201 9.38 11.40 -3.44
C GLU A 201 8.72 10.95 -2.12
N ASN A 202 7.41 11.19 -1.94
CA ASN A 202 6.68 10.74 -0.75
C ASN A 202 6.70 9.20 -0.61
N SER A 203 6.56 8.48 -1.72
CA SER A 203 6.62 7.02 -1.75
C SER A 203 8.02 6.48 -1.45
N ALA A 204 9.09 7.11 -1.98
CA ALA A 204 10.48 6.80 -1.62
C ALA A 204 10.70 6.94 -0.12
N LEU A 205 10.24 8.04 0.49
CA LEU A 205 10.43 8.30 1.92
C LEU A 205 9.74 7.26 2.79
N VAL A 206 8.51 6.88 2.43
CA VAL A 206 7.76 5.85 3.17
C VAL A 206 8.41 4.47 3.00
N LYS A 207 8.85 4.11 1.79
CA LYS A 207 9.57 2.85 1.54
C LYS A 207 10.90 2.81 2.27
N MET A 208 11.67 3.90 2.22
CA MET A 208 12.90 4.06 2.99
C MET A 208 12.61 3.86 4.47
N PHE A 209 11.64 4.59 5.05
CA PHE A 209 11.28 4.41 6.45
C PHE A 209 10.94 2.96 6.79
N TYR A 210 10.07 2.31 6.00
CA TYR A 210 9.60 0.95 6.25
C TYR A 210 10.70 -0.11 6.11
N PHE A 211 11.52 -0.05 5.07
CA PHE A 211 12.55 -1.07 4.81
C PHE A 211 13.83 -0.86 5.62
N GLU A 212 14.16 0.37 5.99
CA GLU A 212 15.32 0.64 6.83
C GLU A 212 15.11 0.19 8.28
N ILE A 213 13.86 0.09 8.76
CA ILE A 213 13.54 -0.49 10.07
C ILE A 213 13.33 -2.02 9.99
N ASP A 214 13.35 -2.61 8.79
CA ASP A 214 13.11 -4.03 8.53
C ASP A 214 14.42 -4.82 8.40
N GLN A 215 15.08 -4.97 9.55
CA GLN A 215 16.44 -5.52 9.64
C GLN A 215 16.43 -6.90 10.26
N GLY A 216 16.93 -7.91 9.54
CA GLY A 216 17.39 -9.17 10.13
C GLY A 216 16.35 -10.00 10.88
N LYS A 217 15.08 -9.98 10.44
CA LYS A 217 14.03 -10.83 11.02
C LYS A 217 14.44 -12.31 10.92
N GLY A 218 14.56 -12.95 12.07
CA GLY A 218 14.86 -14.38 12.15
C GLY A 218 13.85 -15.17 11.30
N ASP A 219 14.36 -16.06 10.46
CA ASP A 219 13.51 -17.08 9.82
C ASP A 219 12.76 -17.86 10.92
N GLY A 220 11.42 -17.86 10.87
CA GLY A 220 10.60 -18.68 11.78
C GLY A 220 10.69 -18.30 13.26
N ASP A 221 10.90 -17.03 13.58
CA ASP A 221 10.84 -16.59 14.98
C ASP A 221 9.43 -16.73 15.58
N ALA A 222 9.36 -16.92 16.90
CA ALA A 222 8.09 -17.07 17.62
C ALA A 222 7.20 -15.82 17.53
N THR A 223 7.77 -14.69 17.11
CA THR A 223 7.09 -13.40 16.90
C THR A 223 6.46 -13.29 15.51
N GLN A 224 6.76 -14.19 14.57
CA GLN A 224 6.25 -14.22 13.20
C GLN A 224 6.40 -12.87 12.48
N SER A 225 7.50 -12.16 12.73
CA SER A 225 7.69 -10.77 12.30
C SER A 225 7.68 -10.60 10.78
N ARG A 226 7.96 -11.67 10.03
CA ARG A 226 7.86 -11.69 8.57
C ARG A 226 6.44 -11.57 8.05
N ARG A 227 5.43 -11.94 8.83
CA ARG A 227 4.02 -11.84 8.41
C ARG A 227 3.48 -10.40 8.45
N ILE A 228 4.20 -9.46 9.06
CA ILE A 228 3.80 -8.04 9.14
C ILE A 228 3.51 -7.46 7.74
N MET A 229 4.29 -7.83 6.72
CA MET A 229 4.10 -7.38 5.34
C MET A 229 2.76 -7.80 4.72
N ILE A 230 2.08 -8.81 5.28
CA ILE A 230 0.79 -9.34 4.79
C ILE A 230 -0.38 -8.47 5.29
N LEU A 231 -0.16 -7.61 6.30
CA LEU A 231 -1.23 -6.80 6.91
C LEU A 231 -2.09 -6.00 5.90
N PRO A 232 -1.52 -5.29 4.90
CA PRO A 232 -2.33 -4.58 3.91
C PRO A 232 -3.23 -5.51 3.10
N PHE A 233 -2.74 -6.70 2.73
CA PHE A 233 -3.53 -7.72 2.04
C PHE A 233 -4.66 -8.28 2.92
N ALA A 234 -4.36 -8.50 4.21
CA ALA A 234 -5.36 -8.95 5.17
C ALA A 234 -6.50 -7.93 5.32
N PHE A 235 -6.17 -6.64 5.40
CA PHE A 235 -7.18 -5.59 5.46
C PHE A 235 -7.99 -5.45 4.17
N ASP A 236 -7.40 -5.72 3.02
CA ASP A 236 -8.12 -5.80 1.75
C ASP A 236 -9.10 -7.00 1.72
N CYS A 237 -8.69 -8.16 2.24
CA CYS A 237 -9.58 -9.31 2.42
C CYS A 237 -10.76 -8.99 3.35
N LEU A 238 -10.50 -8.24 4.43
CA LEU A 238 -11.55 -7.81 5.35
C LEU A 238 -12.53 -6.84 4.68
N PHE A 239 -12.02 -5.85 3.92
CA PHE A 239 -12.84 -4.94 3.13
C PHE A 239 -13.75 -5.72 2.16
N LYS A 240 -13.16 -6.67 1.41
CA LYS A 240 -13.89 -7.55 0.47
C LYS A 240 -14.94 -8.41 1.19
N ALA A 241 -14.64 -8.93 2.37
CA ALA A 241 -15.59 -9.74 3.14
C ALA A 241 -16.82 -8.93 3.58
N VAL A 242 -16.61 -7.68 4.02
CA VAL A 242 -17.72 -6.76 4.37
C VAL A 242 -18.53 -6.42 3.11
N GLN A 243 -17.85 -6.04 2.03
CA GLN A 243 -18.50 -5.71 0.75
C GLN A 243 -19.34 -6.88 0.22
N LEU A 244 -18.77 -8.09 0.20
CA LEU A 244 -19.47 -9.31 -0.20
C LEU A 244 -20.69 -9.59 0.69
N THR A 245 -20.54 -9.46 2.01
CA THR A 245 -21.67 -9.65 2.95
C THR A 245 -22.81 -8.68 2.64
N ALA A 246 -22.49 -7.42 2.35
CA ALA A 246 -23.47 -6.40 2.00
C ALA A 246 -24.18 -6.72 0.68
N TYR A 247 -23.44 -7.08 -0.37
CA TYR A 247 -24.02 -7.50 -1.65
C TYR A 247 -24.87 -8.77 -1.53
N MET A 248 -24.46 -9.74 -0.73
CA MET A 248 -25.28 -10.93 -0.46
C MET A 248 -26.63 -10.56 0.15
N GLN A 249 -26.68 -9.58 1.07
CA GLN A 249 -27.95 -9.13 1.62
C GLN A 249 -28.80 -8.37 0.59
N PHE A 250 -28.17 -7.54 -0.25
CA PHE A 250 -28.81 -6.88 -1.39
C PHE A 250 -29.49 -7.90 -2.32
N TYR A 251 -28.78 -8.95 -2.74
CA TYR A 251 -29.32 -10.00 -3.61
C TYR A 251 -30.40 -10.87 -2.93
N LEU A 252 -30.52 -10.82 -1.60
CA LEU A 252 -31.63 -11.41 -0.86
C LEU A 252 -32.87 -10.49 -0.78
N GLY A 253 -32.84 -9.33 -1.44
CA GLY A 253 -33.94 -8.36 -1.46
C GLY A 253 -34.02 -7.48 -0.21
N GLN A 254 -32.96 -7.43 0.60
CA GLN A 254 -32.97 -6.59 1.81
C GLN A 254 -32.77 -5.11 1.46
N ASN A 255 -33.44 -4.23 2.22
CA ASN A 255 -33.23 -2.77 2.12
C ASN A 255 -31.97 -2.33 2.88
N LEU A 256 -31.55 -1.07 2.71
CA LEU A 256 -30.32 -0.55 3.32
C LEU A 256 -30.27 -0.65 4.85
N VAL A 257 -31.41 -0.49 5.54
CA VAL A 257 -31.48 -0.59 7.01
C VAL A 257 -31.17 -2.03 7.45
N GLN A 258 -31.74 -3.01 6.76
CA GLN A 258 -31.50 -4.43 7.04
C GLN A 258 -30.06 -4.84 6.71
N ILE A 259 -29.51 -4.33 5.60
CA ILE A 259 -28.10 -4.52 5.24
C ILE A 259 -27.20 -3.95 6.34
N GLU A 260 -27.47 -2.73 6.82
CA GLU A 260 -26.74 -2.08 7.91
C GLU A 260 -26.83 -2.90 9.21
N GLU A 261 -28.00 -3.39 9.59
CA GLU A 261 -28.17 -4.27 10.76
C GLU A 261 -27.33 -5.55 10.63
N LYS A 262 -27.26 -6.12 9.42
CA LYS A 262 -26.45 -7.32 9.20
C LYS A 262 -24.96 -7.03 9.32
N LEU A 263 -24.51 -5.88 8.82
CA LEU A 263 -23.13 -5.43 8.98
C LEU A 263 -22.79 -5.07 10.43
N LYS A 264 -23.73 -4.55 11.22
CA LYS A 264 -23.57 -4.40 12.68
C LYS A 264 -23.42 -5.75 13.39
N SER A 265 -24.18 -6.77 12.97
CA SER A 265 -24.00 -8.14 13.47
C SER A 265 -22.64 -8.70 13.08
N PHE A 266 -22.14 -8.39 11.88
CA PHE A 266 -20.79 -8.73 11.42
C PHE A 266 -19.73 -8.10 12.35
N SER A 267 -19.84 -6.80 12.65
CA SER A 267 -18.97 -6.12 13.61
C SER A 267 -18.99 -6.74 15.00
N THR A 268 -20.17 -7.07 15.53
CA THR A 268 -20.31 -7.74 16.84
C THR A 268 -19.64 -9.12 16.84
N ARG A 269 -19.75 -9.87 15.74
CA ARG A 269 -19.08 -11.17 15.59
C ARG A 269 -17.56 -11.00 15.60
N PHE A 270 -17.05 -10.00 14.89
CA PHE A 270 -15.62 -9.69 14.85
C PHE A 270 -15.07 -9.35 16.25
N ASP A 271 -15.83 -8.62 17.07
CA ASP A 271 -15.45 -8.33 18.47
C ASP A 271 -15.32 -9.61 19.30
N SER A 272 -16.23 -10.56 19.11
CA SER A 272 -16.17 -11.85 19.79
C SER A 272 -14.92 -12.65 19.40
N ILE A 273 -14.52 -12.61 18.12
CA ILE A 273 -13.28 -13.23 17.63
C ILE A 273 -12.06 -12.57 18.27
N LEU A 274 -11.99 -11.22 18.25
CA LEU A 274 -10.88 -10.49 18.85
C LEU A 274 -10.75 -10.76 20.35
N HIS A 275 -11.86 -10.75 21.08
CA HIS A 275 -11.85 -11.08 22.50
C HIS A 275 -11.36 -12.51 22.74
N GLY A 276 -11.76 -13.48 21.91
CA GLY A 276 -11.27 -14.86 21.99
C GLY A 276 -9.76 -14.99 21.77
N LEU A 277 -9.20 -14.18 20.85
CA LEU A 277 -7.78 -14.18 20.50
C LEU A 277 -6.90 -13.35 21.46
N SER A 278 -7.49 -12.40 22.20
CA SER A 278 -6.77 -11.47 23.10
C SER A 278 -5.90 -12.15 24.17
N LYS A 279 -6.10 -13.45 24.41
CA LYS A 279 -5.30 -14.26 25.33
C LYS A 279 -3.96 -14.72 24.75
N GLN A 280 -3.73 -14.56 23.45
CA GLN A 280 -2.51 -14.97 22.76
C GLN A 280 -1.57 -13.77 22.57
N THR A 281 -0.98 -13.26 23.66
CA THR A 281 -0.04 -12.14 23.57
C THR A 281 1.32 -12.58 23.04
N LEU A 282 1.82 -11.87 22.03
CA LEU A 282 3.20 -12.03 21.55
C LEU A 282 4.20 -11.71 22.67
N SER A 283 5.18 -12.59 22.86
CA SER A 283 6.26 -12.39 23.81
C SER A 283 7.59 -12.20 23.08
N TYR A 284 8.16 -11.00 23.24
CA TYR A 284 9.42 -10.63 22.62
C TYR A 284 10.59 -10.87 23.58
N LYS A 285 11.61 -11.59 23.11
CA LYS A 285 12.90 -11.72 23.82
C LYS A 285 13.82 -10.52 23.55
N ASN A 286 13.76 -9.96 22.35
CA ASN A 286 14.50 -8.76 21.97
C ASN A 286 13.53 -7.57 21.88
N HIS A 287 13.72 -6.58 22.75
CA HIS A 287 12.88 -5.39 22.79
C HIS A 287 13.19 -4.37 21.69
N ASN A 288 14.40 -4.41 21.10
CA ASN A 288 14.70 -3.66 19.89
C ASN A 288 13.85 -4.17 18.71
N GLN A 289 13.75 -5.49 18.57
CA GLN A 289 12.89 -6.13 17.57
C GLN A 289 11.42 -5.79 17.81
N GLU A 290 10.97 -5.85 19.06
CA GLU A 290 9.60 -5.49 19.44
C GLU A 290 9.24 -4.06 19.02
N LEU A 291 10.12 -3.09 19.27
CA LEU A 291 9.89 -1.71 18.84
C LEU A 291 9.84 -1.60 17.31
N ALA A 292 10.73 -2.29 16.60
CA ALA A 292 10.74 -2.30 15.14
C ALA A 292 9.42 -2.87 14.57
N ASP A 293 8.97 -4.01 15.09
CA ASP A 293 7.73 -4.67 14.66
C ASP A 293 6.49 -3.86 15.00
N LEU A 294 6.44 -3.23 16.18
CA LEU A 294 5.36 -2.31 16.57
C LEU A 294 5.26 -1.12 15.60
N ILE A 295 6.39 -0.50 15.25
CA ILE A 295 6.44 0.63 14.31
C ILE A 295 6.02 0.18 12.91
N GLN A 296 6.57 -0.92 12.40
CA GLN A 296 6.20 -1.44 11.07
C GLN A 296 4.72 -1.79 10.98
N THR A 297 4.21 -2.53 11.97
CA THR A 297 2.80 -2.90 12.08
C THR A 297 1.92 -1.66 12.06
N THR A 298 2.25 -0.66 12.89
CA THR A 298 1.49 0.57 12.99
C THR A 298 1.51 1.37 11.70
N VAL A 299 2.66 1.49 11.04
CA VAL A 299 2.77 2.24 9.78
C VAL A 299 1.99 1.59 8.66
N LEU A 300 2.08 0.27 8.47
CA LEU A 300 1.30 -0.43 7.44
C LEU A 300 -0.20 -0.30 7.69
N LYS A 301 -0.63 -0.45 8.94
CA LYS A 301 -2.03 -0.23 9.34
C LYS A 301 -2.47 1.19 9.00
N ASN A 302 -1.72 2.21 9.44
CA ASN A 302 -2.04 3.60 9.20
C ASN A 302 -2.10 3.95 7.70
N ILE A 303 -1.15 3.49 6.89
CA ILE A 303 -1.13 3.74 5.45
C ILE A 303 -2.40 3.15 4.81
N TYR A 304 -2.75 1.92 5.15
CA TYR A 304 -3.97 1.29 4.64
C TYR A 304 -5.21 2.07 5.07
N THR A 305 -5.35 2.38 6.37
CA THR A 305 -6.52 3.09 6.91
C THR A 305 -6.66 4.49 6.31
N ASN A 306 -5.56 5.22 6.16
CA ASN A 306 -5.55 6.53 5.51
C ASN A 306 -5.96 6.40 4.03
N GLY A 307 -5.50 5.36 3.34
CA GLY A 307 -5.91 5.06 1.96
C GLY A 307 -7.41 4.80 1.85
N LEU A 308 -7.97 4.02 2.76
CA LEU A 308 -9.41 3.79 2.86
C LEU A 308 -10.18 5.11 3.13
N LEU A 309 -9.60 6.00 3.92
CA LEU A 309 -10.26 7.23 4.36
C LEU A 309 -10.30 8.23 3.22
N ALA A 310 -9.23 8.26 2.43
CA ALA A 310 -9.16 9.00 1.19
C ALA A 310 -10.19 8.50 0.16
N ARG A 311 -10.43 7.19 0.06
CA ARG A 311 -11.48 6.61 -0.82
C ARG A 311 -12.87 7.06 -0.38
N LYS A 312 -13.23 6.85 0.89
CA LYS A 312 -14.52 7.32 1.44
C LYS A 312 -14.72 8.82 1.22
N CYS A 313 -13.68 9.62 1.47
CA CYS A 313 -13.69 11.07 1.24
C CYS A 313 -13.87 11.44 -0.22
N PHE A 314 -13.24 10.69 -1.12
CA PHE A 314 -13.38 10.87 -2.55
C PHE A 314 -14.81 10.63 -2.99
N GLU A 315 -15.42 9.50 -2.61
CA GLU A 315 -16.80 9.16 -2.99
C GLU A 315 -17.83 10.16 -2.46
N HIS A 316 -17.60 10.72 -1.26
CA HIS A 316 -18.51 11.73 -0.69
C HIS A 316 -18.45 13.09 -1.40
N ASN A 317 -17.31 13.45 -1.97
CA ASN A 317 -17.05 14.80 -2.49
C ASN A 317 -16.91 14.86 -4.02
N ILE A 318 -16.99 13.73 -4.72
CA ILE A 318 -16.82 13.72 -6.15
C ILE A 318 -18.03 14.38 -6.84
N ASP A 319 -17.74 15.39 -7.65
CA ASP A 319 -18.71 16.00 -8.56
C ASP A 319 -18.73 15.21 -9.87
N TYR A 320 -19.47 14.10 -9.87
CA TYR A 320 -19.64 13.20 -11.02
C TYR A 320 -21.13 12.91 -11.24
N CYS A 321 -21.63 13.22 -12.44
CA CYS A 321 -22.99 12.88 -12.82
C CYS A 321 -23.10 11.39 -13.13
N GLU A 322 -23.94 10.69 -12.36
CA GLU A 322 -24.24 9.27 -12.53
C GLU A 322 -24.71 8.97 -13.96
N VAL A 323 -24.26 7.83 -14.48
CA VAL A 323 -24.75 7.28 -15.74
C VAL A 323 -25.91 6.35 -15.43
N LYS A 324 -27.10 6.69 -15.92
CA LYS A 324 -28.26 5.82 -15.79
C LYS A 324 -28.29 4.80 -16.91
N ILE A 325 -28.53 3.54 -16.57
CA ILE A 325 -28.81 2.50 -17.55
C ILE A 325 -30.32 2.56 -17.82
N ALA A 326 -30.71 2.88 -19.06
CA ALA A 326 -32.09 3.17 -19.44
C ALA A 326 -32.89 1.90 -19.80
N ASN A 327 -32.23 0.79 -20.12
CA ASN A 327 -32.86 -0.49 -20.48
C ASN A 327 -32.60 -1.58 -19.42
N ASN A 328 -33.37 -2.69 -19.45
CA ASN A 328 -33.24 -3.88 -18.57
C ASN A 328 -31.84 -4.56 -18.53
N GLY A 329 -30.77 -3.95 -19.06
CA GLY A 329 -29.39 -4.43 -18.99
C GLY A 329 -29.13 -5.71 -19.80
N ASN A 330 -30.15 -6.31 -20.41
CA ASN A 330 -30.05 -7.61 -21.08
C ASN A 330 -28.96 -7.65 -22.16
N TRP A 331 -28.75 -6.56 -22.90
CA TRP A 331 -27.70 -6.55 -23.91
C TRP A 331 -26.29 -6.53 -23.29
N ILE A 332 -26.12 -5.90 -22.13
CA ILE A 332 -24.85 -5.83 -21.38
C ILE A 332 -24.43 -7.26 -20.99
N ILE A 333 -25.40 -8.08 -20.56
CA ILE A 333 -25.18 -9.49 -20.19
C ILE A 333 -25.03 -10.41 -21.40
N ASN A 334 -25.90 -10.28 -22.40
CA ASN A 334 -25.99 -11.26 -23.48
C ASN A 334 -25.00 -11.00 -24.64
N THR A 335 -24.46 -9.79 -24.78
CA THR A 335 -23.63 -9.43 -25.93
C THR A 335 -22.16 -9.74 -25.68
N GLN A 336 -21.70 -10.85 -26.25
CA GLN A 336 -20.29 -11.26 -26.19
C GLN A 336 -19.45 -10.65 -27.32
N ASP A 337 -20.02 -10.47 -28.52
CA ASP A 337 -19.34 -9.91 -29.69
C ASP A 337 -19.19 -8.37 -29.62
N THR A 338 -18.12 -7.84 -30.20
CA THR A 338 -17.78 -6.41 -30.20
C THR A 338 -18.41 -5.64 -31.37
N LEU A 339 -18.80 -6.31 -32.47
CA LEU A 339 -19.28 -5.63 -33.69
C LEU A 339 -20.56 -4.82 -33.48
N ASN A 340 -21.46 -5.29 -32.61
CA ASN A 340 -22.74 -4.64 -32.35
C ASN A 340 -22.68 -3.60 -31.21
N ILE A 341 -21.60 -3.58 -30.42
CA ILE A 341 -21.47 -2.70 -29.25
C ILE A 341 -21.65 -1.22 -29.61
N PRO A 342 -21.03 -0.67 -30.68
CA PRO A 342 -21.18 0.74 -31.01
C PRO A 342 -22.65 1.18 -31.14
N ARG A 343 -23.46 0.38 -31.86
CA ARG A 343 -24.89 0.66 -32.07
C ARG A 343 -25.70 0.54 -30.77
N LEU A 344 -25.36 -0.43 -29.92
CA LEU A 344 -26.01 -0.64 -28.63
C LEU A 344 -25.71 0.51 -27.67
N ILE A 345 -24.46 1.00 -27.64
CA ILE A 345 -24.07 2.17 -26.83
C ILE A 345 -24.75 3.44 -27.33
N GLU A 346 -24.78 3.66 -28.65
CA GLU A 346 -25.48 4.82 -29.22
C GLU A 346 -26.96 4.81 -28.84
N SER A 347 -27.60 3.64 -28.87
CA SER A 347 -28.99 3.49 -28.42
C SER A 347 -29.14 3.72 -26.90
N GLU A 348 -28.24 3.19 -26.08
CA GLU A 348 -28.32 3.27 -24.62
C GLU A 348 -28.14 4.72 -24.13
N LEU A 349 -27.22 5.46 -24.75
CA LEU A 349 -26.88 6.83 -24.38
C LEU A 349 -27.61 7.89 -25.23
N ASN A 350 -28.57 7.48 -26.07
CA ASN A 350 -29.30 8.34 -26.99
C ASN A 350 -28.41 9.20 -27.90
N LEU A 351 -27.31 8.63 -28.39
CA LEU A 351 -26.38 9.28 -29.31
C LEU A 351 -26.83 9.10 -30.78
N PRO A 352 -26.51 10.05 -31.67
CA PRO A 352 -26.75 9.89 -33.10
C PRO A 352 -25.99 8.69 -33.66
N SER A 353 -26.58 7.99 -34.63
CA SER A 353 -25.94 6.81 -35.21
C SER A 353 -24.64 7.15 -35.96
N GLY A 354 -23.58 6.37 -35.72
CA GLY A 354 -22.25 6.57 -36.30
C GLY A 354 -21.36 7.56 -35.55
N THR A 355 -21.76 8.00 -34.36
CA THR A 355 -20.98 8.92 -33.50
C THR A 355 -19.93 8.18 -32.67
N PHE A 356 -20.17 6.91 -32.37
CA PHE A 356 -19.28 6.11 -31.55
C PHE A 356 -17.95 5.81 -32.29
N ASP A 357 -16.82 6.24 -31.72
CA ASP A 357 -15.48 5.95 -32.24
C ASP A 357 -15.08 4.51 -31.88
N PRO A 358 -14.74 3.63 -32.84
CA PRO A 358 -14.27 2.26 -32.57
C PRO A 358 -13.10 2.18 -31.58
N ARG A 359 -12.26 3.22 -31.47
CA ARG A 359 -11.18 3.29 -30.47
C ARG A 359 -11.70 3.27 -29.03
N TRP A 360 -12.94 3.65 -28.80
CA TRP A 360 -13.56 3.62 -27.47
C TRP A 360 -13.81 2.19 -27.00
N VAL A 361 -14.06 1.24 -27.91
CA VAL A 361 -14.12 -0.19 -27.55
C VAL A 361 -12.76 -0.66 -27.02
N ALA A 362 -11.67 -0.36 -27.74
CA ALA A 362 -10.32 -0.75 -27.33
C ALA A 362 -9.89 -0.13 -25.99
N LEU A 363 -10.29 1.13 -25.74
CA LEU A 363 -10.10 1.79 -24.45
C LEU A 363 -10.91 1.10 -23.35
N ALA A 364 -12.17 0.75 -23.62
CA ALA A 364 -13.04 0.06 -22.68
C ALA A 364 -12.54 -1.36 -22.35
N GLU A 365 -12.00 -2.10 -23.32
CA GLU A 365 -11.37 -3.40 -23.10
C GLU A 365 -10.16 -3.30 -22.18
N THR A 366 -9.35 -2.25 -22.38
CA THR A 366 -8.20 -1.96 -21.52
C THR A 366 -8.67 -1.60 -20.11
N LEU A 367 -9.70 -0.77 -20.00
CA LEU A 367 -10.30 -0.41 -18.73
C LEU A 367 -10.86 -1.63 -18.00
N ALA A 368 -11.57 -2.52 -18.70
CA ALA A 368 -12.11 -3.74 -18.12
C ALA A 368 -11.01 -4.64 -17.57
N LYS A 369 -9.89 -4.80 -18.29
CA LYS A 369 -8.71 -5.52 -17.79
C LYS A 369 -8.16 -4.87 -16.51
N ILE A 370 -8.03 -3.55 -16.46
CA ILE A 370 -7.55 -2.81 -15.29
C ILE A 370 -8.50 -2.97 -14.09
N VAL A 371 -9.80 -2.81 -14.30
CA VAL A 371 -10.82 -2.91 -13.24
C VAL A 371 -10.87 -4.32 -12.66
N LEU A 372 -10.90 -5.35 -13.52
CA LEU A 372 -10.89 -6.75 -13.08
C LEU A 372 -9.62 -7.09 -12.30
N LYS A 373 -8.44 -6.66 -12.79
CA LYS A 373 -7.16 -6.88 -12.10
C LYS A 373 -7.01 -6.08 -10.80
N SER A 374 -7.88 -5.08 -10.56
CA SER A 374 -7.88 -4.33 -9.30
C SER A 374 -8.55 -5.10 -8.16
N ASP A 375 -9.38 -6.11 -8.46
CA ASP A 375 -10.19 -6.88 -7.51
C ASP A 375 -11.06 -6.01 -6.57
N ARG A 376 -11.52 -4.83 -7.00
CA ARG A 376 -12.30 -3.89 -6.15
C ARG A 376 -13.80 -3.80 -6.47
N ILE A 377 -14.24 -4.49 -7.52
CA ILE A 377 -15.67 -4.62 -7.88
C ILE A 377 -16.14 -6.03 -7.60
N ALA A 378 -17.47 -6.23 -7.57
CA ALA A 378 -18.03 -7.57 -7.49
C ALA A 378 -17.59 -8.44 -8.70
N PRO A 379 -17.37 -9.75 -8.52
CA PRO A 379 -16.98 -10.63 -9.61
C PRO A 379 -18.05 -10.67 -10.70
N GLU A 380 -17.65 -10.50 -11.95
CA GLU A 380 -18.53 -10.52 -13.12
C GLU A 380 -17.82 -11.08 -14.36
N GLU A 381 -18.61 -11.47 -15.36
CA GLU A 381 -18.05 -11.93 -16.64
C GLU A 381 -17.32 -10.80 -17.39
N TYR A 382 -16.23 -11.14 -18.09
CA TYR A 382 -15.39 -10.14 -18.75
C TYR A 382 -16.18 -9.24 -19.72
N HIS A 383 -17.09 -9.81 -20.51
CA HIS A 383 -17.86 -9.03 -21.47
C HIS A 383 -18.86 -8.08 -20.79
N VAL A 384 -19.41 -8.45 -19.63
CA VAL A 384 -20.27 -7.57 -18.83
C VAL A 384 -19.48 -6.33 -18.43
N ILE A 385 -18.31 -6.53 -17.80
CA ILE A 385 -17.45 -5.41 -17.39
C ILE A 385 -16.98 -4.58 -18.59
N ARG A 386 -16.62 -5.21 -19.71
CA ARG A 386 -16.27 -4.51 -20.97
C ARG A 386 -17.43 -3.64 -21.46
N ASN A 387 -18.65 -4.16 -21.47
CA ASN A 387 -19.84 -3.45 -21.95
C ASN A 387 -20.15 -2.24 -21.05
N LEU A 388 -20.07 -2.40 -19.72
CA LEU A 388 -20.17 -1.29 -18.76
C LEU A 388 -19.05 -0.26 -18.95
N CYS A 389 -17.82 -0.70 -19.22
CA CYS A 389 -16.71 0.18 -19.52
C CYS A 389 -16.94 0.97 -20.83
N CYS A 390 -17.62 0.41 -21.83
CA CYS A 390 -17.97 1.12 -23.06
C CYS A 390 -18.94 2.26 -22.79
N ILE A 391 -19.94 2.02 -21.93
CA ILE A 391 -20.88 3.05 -21.45
C ILE A 391 -20.09 4.17 -20.75
N LEU A 392 -19.24 3.81 -19.79
CA LEU A 392 -18.44 4.77 -19.02
C LEU A 392 -17.49 5.60 -19.90
N VAL A 393 -16.72 4.96 -20.79
CA VAL A 393 -15.77 5.66 -21.67
C VAL A 393 -16.50 6.66 -22.57
N THR A 394 -17.68 6.28 -23.08
CA THR A 394 -18.50 7.14 -23.92
C THR A 394 -19.03 8.34 -23.14
N HIS A 395 -19.58 8.11 -21.94
CA HIS A 395 -20.04 9.18 -21.06
C HIS A 395 -18.93 10.18 -20.72
N LEU A 396 -17.74 9.68 -20.37
CA LEU A 396 -16.57 10.53 -20.06
C LEU A 396 -16.04 11.32 -21.27
N LYS A 397 -16.41 10.94 -22.50
CA LYS A 397 -16.09 11.69 -23.72
C LYS A 397 -17.12 12.78 -23.99
N GLU A 398 -18.40 12.47 -23.82
CA GLU A 398 -19.52 13.38 -24.10
C GLU A 398 -19.65 14.51 -23.08
N GLN A 399 -19.52 14.22 -21.78
CA GLN A 399 -19.71 15.22 -20.71
C GLN A 399 -18.52 16.19 -20.52
N GLY A 400 -17.51 16.11 -21.38
CA GLY A 400 -16.25 16.81 -21.17
C GLY A 400 -15.38 16.07 -20.14
N LYS A 401 -14.06 16.27 -20.25
CA LYS A 401 -13.08 15.53 -19.45
C LYS A 401 -13.33 15.74 -17.94
N VAL A 402 -13.68 14.66 -17.22
CA VAL A 402 -13.68 14.66 -15.75
C VAL A 402 -12.27 14.94 -15.26
N ASN A 403 -12.14 16.03 -14.48
CA ASN A 403 -10.90 16.40 -13.82
C ASN A 403 -11.01 16.07 -12.33
N LEU A 404 -10.08 15.26 -11.83
CA LEU A 404 -10.02 14.89 -10.43
C LEU A 404 -8.94 15.72 -9.73
N LYS A 405 -9.26 16.16 -8.51
CA LYS A 405 -8.31 16.86 -7.65
C LYS A 405 -7.47 15.88 -6.85
N SER A 406 -6.15 16.05 -6.89
CA SER A 406 -5.22 15.27 -6.05
C SER A 406 -4.79 16.06 -4.80
N ASN A 407 -4.90 15.41 -3.63
CA ASN A 407 -4.49 15.96 -2.33
C ASN A 407 -3.06 15.52 -1.90
N ILE A 408 -2.13 15.40 -2.86
CA ILE A 408 -0.74 15.02 -2.55
C ILE A 408 -0.09 16.02 -1.58
N THR A 409 0.44 15.51 -0.48
CA THR A 409 1.09 16.31 0.57
C THR A 409 2.29 17.06 -0.01
N GLY A 410 2.23 18.39 0.10
CA GLY A 410 3.30 19.29 -0.34
C GLY A 410 3.19 19.76 -1.79
N LYS A 411 2.11 19.46 -2.50
CA LYS A 411 1.87 19.91 -3.88
C LYS A 411 0.65 20.85 -3.94
N LYS A 412 0.73 21.95 -4.71
CA LYS A 412 -0.37 22.93 -4.90
C LYS A 412 -1.06 22.70 -6.25
N HIS A 413 -2.40 22.80 -6.29
CA HIS A 413 -3.26 22.72 -7.49
C HIS A 413 -2.95 21.54 -8.43
N ASN A 414 -3.63 20.40 -8.22
CA ASN A 414 -3.29 19.14 -8.90
C ASN A 414 -4.50 18.47 -9.54
N ASP A 415 -5.20 19.21 -10.39
CA ASP A 415 -6.30 18.64 -11.14
C ASP A 415 -5.73 17.90 -12.36
N PHE A 416 -6.24 16.70 -12.62
CA PHE A 416 -5.81 15.89 -13.76
C PHE A 416 -7.01 15.23 -14.42
N SER A 417 -6.91 15.02 -15.74
CA SER A 417 -7.99 14.43 -16.52
C SER A 417 -7.91 12.91 -16.51
N VAL A 418 -9.00 12.27 -16.06
CA VAL A 418 -9.15 10.80 -16.07
C VAL A 418 -8.95 10.25 -17.49
N MET A 419 -9.62 10.83 -18.47
CA MET A 419 -9.56 10.35 -19.85
C MET A 419 -8.20 10.53 -20.49
N LYS A 420 -7.48 11.62 -20.21
CA LYS A 420 -6.10 11.78 -20.71
C LYS A 420 -5.19 10.70 -20.14
N GLU A 421 -5.35 10.38 -18.87
CA GLU A 421 -4.56 9.35 -18.21
C GLU A 421 -4.89 7.95 -18.73
N LEU A 422 -6.17 7.61 -18.88
CA LEU A 422 -6.61 6.32 -19.44
C LEU A 422 -6.07 6.11 -20.86
N VAL A 423 -6.14 7.13 -21.74
CA VAL A 423 -5.58 7.05 -23.10
C VAL A 423 -4.07 6.82 -23.07
N ARG A 424 -3.34 7.58 -22.24
CA ARG A 424 -1.88 7.42 -22.09
C ARG A 424 -1.52 6.00 -21.65
N VAL A 425 -2.24 5.45 -20.67
CA VAL A 425 -2.00 4.10 -20.17
C VAL A 425 -2.37 3.04 -21.21
N HIS A 426 -3.48 3.22 -21.92
CA HIS A 426 -3.87 2.35 -23.04
C HIS A 426 -2.77 2.28 -24.10
N ASP A 427 -2.30 3.42 -24.60
CA ASP A 427 -1.27 3.46 -25.64
C ASP A 427 0.03 2.78 -25.22
N TRP A 428 0.36 2.82 -23.93
CA TRP A 428 1.52 2.13 -23.38
C TRP A 428 1.28 0.62 -23.27
N LEU A 429 0.14 0.20 -22.71
CA LEU A 429 -0.20 -1.21 -22.53
C LEU A 429 -0.29 -1.94 -23.87
N GLN A 430 -0.94 -1.35 -24.87
CA GLN A 430 -1.05 -1.94 -26.21
C GLN A 430 0.31 -2.23 -26.87
N LYS A 431 1.38 -1.51 -26.48
CA LYS A 431 2.72 -1.72 -27.01
C LYS A 431 3.56 -2.69 -26.18
N ASN A 432 3.34 -2.78 -24.87
CA ASN A 432 4.26 -3.44 -23.95
C ASN A 432 3.64 -4.63 -23.18
N ASP A 433 2.36 -4.55 -22.83
CA ASP A 433 1.63 -5.61 -22.11
C ASP A 433 0.11 -5.51 -22.41
N PRO A 434 -0.33 -5.94 -23.61
CA PRO A 434 -1.72 -5.73 -24.06
C PRO A 434 -2.75 -6.46 -23.20
N ASN A 435 -2.33 -7.48 -22.45
CA ASN A 435 -3.20 -8.32 -21.61
C ASN A 435 -3.12 -7.97 -20.13
N VAL A 436 -2.27 -7.02 -19.73
CA VAL A 436 -2.05 -6.66 -18.33
C VAL A 436 -1.67 -7.91 -17.52
N GLU A 437 -0.75 -8.71 -18.07
CA GLU A 437 -0.24 -9.92 -17.42
C GLU A 437 0.58 -9.56 -16.18
N ASN A 438 1.35 -8.48 -16.27
CA ASN A 438 2.09 -7.95 -15.13
C ASN A 438 1.18 -7.03 -14.31
N LYS A 439 0.74 -7.50 -13.15
CA LYS A 439 -0.08 -6.74 -12.19
C LYS A 439 0.55 -5.38 -11.80
N HIS A 440 1.86 -5.23 -11.90
CA HIS A 440 2.54 -3.97 -11.61
C HIS A 440 2.24 -2.90 -12.66
N HIS A 441 1.78 -3.23 -13.86
CA HIS A 441 1.38 -2.22 -14.84
C HIS A 441 0.08 -1.47 -14.45
N LEU A 442 -0.66 -1.95 -13.45
CA LEU A 442 -1.73 -1.14 -12.82
C LEU A 442 -1.21 0.18 -12.23
N SER A 443 0.07 0.19 -11.82
CA SER A 443 0.79 1.41 -11.39
C SER A 443 1.28 2.28 -12.56
N LEU A 444 0.61 2.23 -13.70
CA LEU A 444 0.73 3.27 -14.73
C LEU A 444 -0.28 4.39 -14.47
N MET A 445 -1.36 4.10 -13.72
CA MET A 445 -2.40 5.05 -13.35
C MET A 445 -2.28 5.49 -11.89
N ARG A 446 -2.72 6.72 -11.61
CA ARG A 446 -2.87 7.24 -10.26
C ARG A 446 -3.90 6.40 -9.51
N PRO A 447 -3.67 6.07 -8.22
CA PRO A 447 -4.67 5.36 -7.43
C PRO A 447 -6.02 6.06 -7.37
N THR A 448 -6.03 7.41 -7.34
CA THR A 448 -7.27 8.19 -7.41
C THR A 448 -8.04 7.94 -8.71
N THR A 449 -7.35 7.87 -9.85
CA THR A 449 -7.96 7.56 -11.16
C THR A 449 -8.49 6.14 -11.22
N VAL A 450 -7.70 5.17 -10.74
CA VAL A 450 -8.13 3.77 -10.65
C VAL A 450 -9.38 3.66 -9.76
N HIS A 451 -9.38 4.33 -8.61
CA HIS A 451 -10.52 4.31 -7.70
C HIS A 451 -11.76 4.97 -8.32
N PHE A 452 -11.63 6.13 -8.97
CA PHE A 452 -12.73 6.75 -9.71
C PHE A 452 -13.37 5.80 -10.72
N LEU A 453 -12.55 5.18 -11.56
CA LEU A 453 -13.03 4.29 -12.61
C LEU A 453 -13.70 3.04 -12.01
N THR A 454 -13.12 2.47 -10.96
CA THR A 454 -13.71 1.35 -10.22
C THR A 454 -15.06 1.75 -9.61
N TYR A 455 -15.14 2.93 -8.99
CA TYR A 455 -16.36 3.46 -8.39
C TYR A 455 -17.46 3.67 -9.43
N ALA A 456 -17.14 4.29 -10.56
CA ALA A 456 -18.09 4.55 -11.64
C ALA A 456 -18.58 3.25 -12.30
N VAL A 457 -17.72 2.24 -12.45
CA VAL A 457 -18.14 0.91 -12.91
C VAL A 457 -19.01 0.22 -11.86
N GLY A 458 -18.66 0.31 -10.57
CA GLY A 458 -19.48 -0.24 -9.48
C GLY A 458 -20.87 0.37 -9.40
N GLN A 459 -21.00 1.68 -9.65
CA GLN A 459 -22.30 2.35 -9.79
C GLN A 459 -23.12 1.83 -10.97
N LEU A 460 -22.48 1.64 -12.14
CA LEU A 460 -23.14 1.08 -13.31
C LEU A 460 -23.61 -0.36 -13.07
N MET A 461 -22.80 -1.17 -12.38
CA MET A 461 -23.20 -2.53 -11.96
C MET A 461 -24.40 -2.47 -11.03
N TRP A 462 -24.36 -1.64 -9.99
CA TRP A 462 -25.49 -1.45 -9.07
C TRP A 462 -26.77 -1.05 -9.80
N SER A 463 -26.69 -0.11 -10.74
CA SER A 463 -27.84 0.34 -11.53
C SER A 463 -28.42 -0.81 -12.36
N MET A 464 -27.56 -1.61 -12.98
CA MET A 464 -27.97 -2.81 -13.71
C MET A 464 -28.67 -3.82 -12.78
N ASP A 465 -28.10 -4.09 -11.61
CA ASP A 465 -28.63 -5.06 -10.66
C ASP A 465 -29.97 -4.61 -10.06
N CYS A 466 -30.10 -3.32 -9.73
CA CYS A 466 -31.37 -2.71 -9.32
C CYS A 466 -32.45 -2.89 -10.38
N GLY A 467 -32.13 -2.71 -11.68
CA GLY A 467 -33.06 -2.92 -12.77
C GLY A 467 -33.53 -4.39 -12.94
N GLN A 468 -32.69 -5.36 -12.58
CA GLN A 468 -33.04 -6.79 -12.64
C GLN A 468 -33.79 -7.27 -11.41
N HIS A 469 -33.46 -6.72 -10.25
CA HIS A 469 -34.01 -7.10 -8.96
C HIS A 469 -35.08 -6.13 -8.45
N SER A 470 -35.58 -5.18 -9.27
CA SER A 470 -36.51 -4.12 -8.83
C SER A 470 -37.84 -4.65 -8.26
N GLU A 471 -38.26 -5.86 -8.65
CA GLU A 471 -39.45 -6.51 -8.07
C GLU A 471 -39.19 -7.14 -6.69
N GLN A 472 -37.92 -7.37 -6.34
CA GLN A 472 -37.48 -8.04 -5.11
C GLN A 472 -36.73 -7.10 -4.15
N SER A 473 -36.15 -6.01 -4.66
CA SER A 473 -35.37 -5.04 -3.90
C SER A 473 -36.04 -3.66 -3.93
N ASN A 474 -36.15 -3.01 -2.77
CA ASN A 474 -36.69 -1.65 -2.65
C ASN A 474 -35.62 -0.56 -2.92
N LEU A 475 -34.57 -0.89 -3.67
CA LEU A 475 -33.36 -0.08 -3.81
C LEU A 475 -33.27 0.51 -5.21
N SER A 476 -32.76 1.73 -5.28
CA SER A 476 -32.65 2.56 -6.49
C SER A 476 -31.20 2.90 -6.81
N ASP A 477 -30.95 3.44 -8.00
CA ASP A 477 -29.62 3.93 -8.40
C ASP A 477 -29.03 4.92 -7.36
N SER A 478 -29.87 5.81 -6.82
CA SER A 478 -29.45 6.81 -5.83
C SER A 478 -29.02 6.24 -4.48
N ASP A 479 -29.32 4.97 -4.20
CA ASP A 479 -29.00 4.30 -2.94
C ASP A 479 -27.55 3.79 -2.88
N TYR A 480 -26.83 3.74 -4.01
CA TYR A 480 -25.46 3.21 -4.07
C TYR A 480 -24.49 3.94 -3.15
N VAL A 481 -24.59 5.28 -3.07
CA VAL A 481 -23.70 6.08 -2.21
C VAL A 481 -23.90 5.73 -0.74
N GLN A 482 -25.15 5.52 -0.33
CA GLN A 482 -25.46 5.11 1.05
C GLN A 482 -24.97 3.68 1.30
N PHE A 483 -25.21 2.74 0.38
CA PHE A 483 -24.68 1.37 0.45
C PHE A 483 -23.15 1.36 0.61
N SER A 484 -22.43 2.08 -0.25
CA SER A 484 -20.97 2.21 -0.19
C SER A 484 -20.52 2.82 1.14
N THR A 485 -21.20 3.87 1.60
CA THR A 485 -20.91 4.52 2.89
C THR A 485 -21.02 3.53 4.05
N THR A 486 -22.08 2.70 4.10
CA THR A 486 -22.26 1.68 5.13
C THR A 486 -21.15 0.63 5.10
N VAL A 487 -20.71 0.20 3.91
CA VAL A 487 -19.56 -0.72 3.76
C VAL A 487 -18.29 -0.08 4.31
N PHE A 488 -17.97 1.16 3.91
CA PHE A 488 -16.79 1.86 4.41
C PHE A 488 -16.83 2.04 5.93
N ASP A 489 -17.96 2.47 6.49
CA ASP A 489 -18.11 2.70 7.93
C ASP A 489 -17.91 1.43 8.74
N THR A 490 -18.47 0.31 8.26
CA THR A 490 -18.26 -1.00 8.88
C THR A 490 -16.77 -1.37 8.85
N VAL A 491 -16.10 -1.28 7.69
CA VAL A 491 -14.67 -1.61 7.60
C VAL A 491 -13.81 -0.70 8.47
N PHE A 492 -14.14 0.60 8.55
CA PHE A 492 -13.46 1.54 9.43
C PHE A 492 -13.55 1.13 10.89
N GLU A 493 -14.75 0.77 11.36
CA GLU A 493 -14.98 0.31 12.71
C GLU A 493 -14.08 -0.89 13.04
N LEU A 494 -14.01 -1.87 12.15
CA LEU A 494 -13.18 -3.07 12.31
C LEU A 494 -11.68 -2.74 12.34
N ILE A 495 -11.21 -1.88 11.44
CA ILE A 495 -9.80 -1.51 11.37
C ILE A 495 -9.38 -0.68 12.60
N ILE A 496 -10.25 0.19 13.10
CA ILE A 496 -10.00 0.95 14.35
C ILE A 496 -9.82 -0.02 15.52
N LYS A 497 -10.65 -1.06 15.63
CA LYS A 497 -10.51 -2.11 16.65
C LYS A 497 -9.17 -2.86 16.55
N LEU A 498 -8.64 -3.03 15.35
CA LEU A 498 -7.35 -3.67 15.09
C LEU A 498 -6.14 -2.75 15.31
N ARG A 499 -6.33 -1.45 15.51
CA ARG A 499 -5.23 -0.48 15.53
C ARG A 499 -4.20 -0.76 16.62
N SER A 500 -4.65 -1.03 17.85
CA SER A 500 -3.78 -1.33 19.01
C SER A 500 -3.36 -2.79 19.13
N VAL A 501 -3.88 -3.65 18.25
CA VAL A 501 -3.64 -5.10 18.27
C VAL A 501 -2.31 -5.42 17.58
N ASP A 502 -1.58 -6.43 18.04
CA ASP A 502 -0.35 -6.89 17.37
C ASP A 502 -0.66 -7.54 16.00
N HIS A 503 0.37 -7.78 15.18
CA HIS A 503 0.16 -8.31 13.83
C HIS A 503 -0.35 -9.75 13.82
N VAL A 504 0.05 -10.61 14.76
CA VAL A 504 -0.39 -12.02 14.77
C VAL A 504 -1.87 -12.10 15.10
N THR A 505 -2.29 -11.42 16.17
CA THR A 505 -3.70 -11.37 16.56
C THR A 505 -4.54 -10.73 15.46
N CYS A 506 -4.03 -9.67 14.83
CA CYS A 506 -4.68 -8.99 13.72
C CYS A 506 -4.90 -9.90 12.50
N LEU A 507 -3.86 -10.61 12.05
CA LEU A 507 -3.95 -11.55 10.93
C LEU A 507 -4.90 -12.71 11.24
N SER A 508 -4.81 -13.24 12.47
CA SER A 508 -5.67 -14.34 12.93
C SER A 508 -7.14 -13.93 12.95
N ALA A 509 -7.47 -12.74 13.46
CA ALA A 509 -8.85 -12.24 13.51
C ALA A 509 -9.44 -12.09 12.11
N VAL A 510 -8.67 -11.54 11.17
CA VAL A 510 -9.07 -11.43 9.76
C VAL A 510 -9.27 -12.81 9.15
N GLU A 511 -8.34 -13.74 9.37
CA GLU A 511 -8.43 -15.10 8.84
C GLU A 511 -9.68 -15.83 9.35
N TYR A 512 -9.95 -15.79 10.66
CA TYR A 512 -11.17 -16.36 11.24
C TYR A 512 -12.43 -15.77 10.62
N MET A 513 -12.49 -14.44 10.48
CA MET A 513 -13.65 -13.79 9.88
C MET A 513 -13.84 -14.19 8.41
N CYS A 514 -12.75 -14.24 7.64
CA CYS A 514 -12.78 -14.66 6.24
C CYS A 514 -13.18 -16.14 6.11
N LYS A 515 -12.73 -17.03 7.01
CA LYS A 515 -13.17 -18.44 7.04
C LYS A 515 -14.68 -18.57 7.28
N GLU A 516 -15.28 -17.71 8.10
CA GLU A 516 -16.74 -17.75 8.33
C GLU A 516 -17.53 -17.35 7.08
N ILE A 517 -17.02 -16.40 6.28
CA ILE A 517 -17.70 -15.89 5.08
C ILE A 517 -17.43 -16.74 3.84
N TYR A 518 -16.16 -17.05 3.56
CA TYR A 518 -15.74 -17.80 2.37
C TYR A 518 -15.74 -19.33 2.56
N GLY A 519 -15.92 -19.81 3.80
CA GLY A 519 -15.94 -21.23 4.17
C GLY A 519 -14.61 -21.77 4.72
N VAL A 520 -14.63 -23.05 5.14
CA VAL A 520 -13.61 -23.72 5.97
C VAL A 520 -12.20 -23.77 5.34
N HIS A 521 -12.06 -23.56 4.04
CA HIS A 521 -10.78 -23.65 3.30
C HIS A 521 -10.03 -22.32 3.13
N PHE A 522 -10.38 -21.26 3.87
CA PHE A 522 -9.66 -19.98 3.77
C PHE A 522 -8.38 -19.98 4.62
N ASP A 523 -7.20 -19.92 3.99
CA ASP A 523 -5.91 -19.71 4.66
C ASP A 523 -5.29 -18.42 4.13
N LEU A 524 -4.97 -17.49 5.03
CA LEU A 524 -4.56 -16.14 4.64
C LEU A 524 -3.21 -16.14 3.91
N ASP A 525 -2.27 -16.99 4.33
CA ASP A 525 -0.94 -17.06 3.75
C ASP A 525 -1.00 -17.71 2.35
N GLN A 526 -1.80 -18.77 2.16
CA GLN A 526 -2.05 -19.37 0.85
C GLN A 526 -2.73 -18.39 -0.11
N ARG A 527 -3.73 -17.64 0.37
CA ARG A 527 -4.42 -16.62 -0.43
C ARG A 527 -3.50 -15.48 -0.80
N PHE A 528 -2.65 -15.04 0.13
CA PHE A 528 -1.63 -14.05 -0.14
C PHE A 528 -0.67 -14.54 -1.23
N LEU A 529 -0.12 -15.75 -1.11
CA LEU A 529 0.77 -16.35 -2.11
C LEU A 529 0.09 -16.51 -3.48
N ALA A 530 -1.18 -16.94 -3.50
CA ALA A 530 -1.96 -17.05 -4.73
C ALA A 530 -2.16 -15.67 -5.40
N SER A 531 -2.40 -14.61 -4.61
CA SER A 531 -2.53 -13.24 -5.13
C SER A 531 -1.26 -12.71 -5.79
N LEU A 532 -0.11 -13.32 -5.53
CA LEU A 532 1.15 -12.92 -6.17
C LEU A 532 1.22 -13.33 -7.64
N GLY A 533 0.43 -14.34 -8.05
CA GLY A 533 0.38 -14.81 -9.43
C GLY A 533 1.59 -15.64 -9.88
N ASP A 534 2.51 -15.99 -8.97
CA ASP A 534 3.67 -16.82 -9.27
C ASP A 534 3.95 -17.86 -8.17
N LYS A 535 3.86 -19.14 -8.54
CA LYS A 535 4.10 -20.29 -7.66
C LYS A 535 5.58 -20.45 -7.28
N LEU A 536 6.50 -19.78 -7.98
CA LEU A 536 7.94 -19.90 -7.78
C LEU A 536 8.53 -18.81 -6.88
N VAL A 537 7.75 -17.83 -6.39
CA VAL A 537 8.24 -16.72 -5.55
C VAL A 537 9.06 -17.23 -4.37
N LEU A 538 8.51 -18.21 -3.64
CA LEU A 538 9.16 -18.84 -2.49
C LEU A 538 10.41 -19.62 -2.89
N GLN A 539 10.35 -20.42 -3.95
CA GLN A 539 11.49 -21.18 -4.44
C GLN A 539 12.64 -20.26 -4.83
N LYS A 540 12.37 -19.21 -5.62
CA LYS A 540 13.37 -18.23 -6.03
C LYS A 540 13.95 -17.48 -4.82
N HIS A 541 13.17 -17.26 -3.77
CA HIS A 541 13.68 -16.68 -2.52
C HIS A 541 14.64 -17.63 -1.80
N ILE A 542 14.32 -18.92 -1.72
CA ILE A 542 15.20 -19.94 -1.14
C ILE A 542 16.51 -20.01 -1.93
N GLU A 543 16.45 -20.04 -3.26
CA GLU A 543 17.63 -20.04 -4.14
C GLU A 543 18.52 -18.81 -3.88
N ARG A 544 17.93 -17.61 -3.78
CA ARG A 544 18.68 -16.39 -3.42
C ARG A 544 19.32 -16.48 -2.04
N ALA A 545 18.63 -17.03 -1.05
CA ALA A 545 19.15 -17.18 0.31
C ALA A 545 20.39 -18.08 0.38
N GLN A 546 20.62 -18.94 -0.62
CA GLN A 546 21.82 -19.79 -0.72
C GLN A 546 23.04 -19.06 -1.32
N ILE A 547 22.86 -17.89 -1.94
CA ILE A 547 23.95 -17.12 -2.54
C ILE A 547 24.75 -16.43 -1.43
N VAL A 548 26.03 -16.81 -1.32
CA VAL A 548 26.97 -16.25 -0.34
C VAL A 548 27.80 -15.17 -1.01
N TRP A 549 27.61 -13.92 -0.58
CA TRP A 549 28.47 -12.79 -0.92
C TRP A 549 29.29 -12.38 0.30
N ASP A 550 30.56 -12.05 0.02
CA ASP A 550 31.52 -11.61 1.01
C ASP A 550 32.37 -10.47 0.42
N PRO A 551 32.15 -9.22 0.86
CA PRO A 551 32.88 -8.07 0.34
C PRO A 551 34.37 -8.07 0.68
N LEU A 552 34.83 -8.97 1.56
CA LEU A 552 36.23 -9.05 2.00
C LEU A 552 37.08 -10.04 1.20
N LYS A 553 36.49 -10.83 0.29
CA LYS A 553 37.22 -11.87 -0.47
C LYS A 553 38.24 -11.32 -1.49
N ASN A 554 38.13 -10.04 -1.85
CA ASN A 554 38.98 -9.39 -2.84
C ASN A 554 39.99 -8.40 -2.21
N LEU A 555 40.14 -8.39 -0.87
CA LEU A 555 41.04 -7.51 -0.11
C LEU A 555 42.35 -8.20 0.30
#